data_AF-A0A7J4LT66-F1
#
_entry.id   AF-A0A7J4LT66-F1
#
_cell.length_a   1.000
_cell.length_b   1.000
_cell.length_c   1.000
_cell.angle_alpha   90.00
_cell.angle_beta   90.00
_cell.angle_gamma   90.00
#
_symmetry.space_group_name_H-M   'P 1'
#
loop_
_entity.id
_entity.type
_entity.pdbx_description
1 polymer ?
#
loop_
_entity_poly.entity_id
_entity_poly.type
_entity_poly.pdbx_seq_one_letter_code
_entity_poly.pdbx_strand_id
1 'polypeptide(L)'
;MTHLSIGKEGEKMFHLPQHSLLGQMSISGAAGSGKTHTAKVIAEELLMRNISIIAFDMDRSWTGLISPCTTKQQKYRPFHLKKAQGFWTIIQPIFSPEQKIIRKRGHASIVLLNKLDPLEVQPFVHLATQDILQHAEQENNLQTVLIFEEGCLHSATASLLHPDKIAGLGIGAILISTTKETHFPTKTHIQLKNISDKASYRTASLAPGECIISGSHHVKIRPVLHDQQQLTEQAIHNHYQLHQRIEHLLLLLRRRKDDTAFDIGNDLAIAFMLLAKNRVEGARIFIERSEARLSL
;
A
#
# COMPACT_ATOMS: atom_id res chain seq x y z
N MET A 1 1.87 9.01 -18.40
CA MET A 1 3.20 8.41 -18.16
C MET A 1 3.00 6.91 -17.94
N THR A 2 3.61 6.06 -18.76
CA THR A 2 3.31 4.62 -18.89
C THR A 2 4.24 3.69 -18.09
N HIS A 3 5.17 4.26 -17.31
CA HIS A 3 6.21 3.49 -16.62
C HIS A 3 6.42 3.96 -15.17
N LEU A 4 6.86 3.04 -14.32
CA LEU A 4 7.21 3.23 -12.91
C LEU A 4 8.72 3.19 -12.75
N SER A 5 9.29 4.20 -12.10
CA SER A 5 10.73 4.30 -11.89
C SER A 5 11.15 3.55 -10.62
N ILE A 6 11.57 2.30 -10.77
CA ILE A 6 11.79 1.41 -9.60
C ILE A 6 13.26 1.32 -9.17
N GLY A 7 14.20 1.71 -10.02
CA GLY A 7 15.62 1.57 -9.70
C GLY A 7 16.55 1.96 -10.82
N LYS A 8 17.75 1.39 -10.81
CA LYS A 8 18.77 1.54 -11.85
C LYS A 8 19.34 0.20 -12.27
N GLU A 9 19.67 0.07 -13.55
CA GLU A 9 20.55 -0.96 -14.08
C GLU A 9 21.85 -0.30 -14.55
N GLY A 10 22.95 -0.56 -13.83
CA GLY A 10 24.15 0.26 -13.92
C GLY A 10 23.82 1.73 -13.64
N GLU A 11 24.07 2.62 -14.61
CA GLU A 11 23.72 4.04 -14.50
C GLU A 11 22.37 4.42 -15.12
N LYS A 12 21.71 3.51 -15.85
CA LYS A 12 20.44 3.79 -16.51
C LYS A 12 19.28 3.59 -15.55
N MET A 13 18.32 4.50 -15.56
CA MET A 13 17.08 4.31 -14.80
C MET A 13 16.33 3.10 -15.34
N PHE A 14 15.96 2.20 -14.44
CA PHE A 14 15.15 1.04 -14.77
C PHE A 14 13.68 1.36 -14.54
N HIS A 15 12.88 1.10 -15.57
CA HIS A 15 11.48 1.44 -15.61
C HIS A 15 10.63 0.19 -15.80
N LEU A 16 9.69 -0.03 -14.89
CA LEU A 16 8.70 -1.09 -15.00
C LEU A 16 7.48 -0.56 -15.75
N PRO A 17 7.00 -1.18 -16.84
CA PRO A 17 5.78 -0.75 -17.52
C PRO A 17 4.57 -0.84 -16.57
N GLN A 18 3.75 0.21 -16.47
CA GLN A 18 2.60 0.21 -15.56
C GLN A 18 1.59 -0.90 -15.91
N HIS A 19 1.43 -1.22 -17.19
CA HIS A 19 0.54 -2.30 -17.63
C HIS A 19 1.00 -3.68 -17.14
N SER A 20 2.27 -3.85 -16.73
CA SER A 20 2.75 -5.10 -16.15
C SER A 20 2.17 -5.36 -14.75
N LEU A 21 1.51 -4.36 -14.16
CA LEU A 21 0.74 -4.47 -12.93
C LEU A 21 -0.74 -4.75 -13.16
N LEU A 22 -1.23 -4.70 -14.41
CA LEU A 22 -2.59 -5.17 -14.71
C LEU A 22 -2.61 -6.69 -14.62
N GLY A 23 -3.41 -7.23 -13.70
CA GLY A 23 -3.33 -8.65 -13.33
C GLY A 23 -2.40 -8.87 -12.14
N GLN A 24 -1.70 -10.00 -12.12
CA GLN A 24 -0.95 -10.44 -10.94
C GLN A 24 0.58 -10.38 -11.16
N MET A 25 1.27 -9.73 -10.22
CA MET A 25 2.72 -9.68 -10.09
C MET A 25 3.16 -10.46 -8.86
N SER A 26 4.25 -11.21 -8.96
CA SER A 26 4.91 -11.84 -7.81
C SER A 26 6.28 -11.20 -7.56
N ILE A 27 6.60 -10.99 -6.28
CA ILE A 27 7.91 -10.57 -5.79
C ILE A 27 8.38 -11.66 -4.83
N SER A 28 9.28 -12.52 -5.31
CA SER A 28 9.79 -13.66 -4.56
C SER A 28 11.25 -13.50 -4.16
N GLY A 29 11.67 -14.11 -3.06
CA GLY A 29 13.06 -14.08 -2.61
C GLY A 29 13.22 -14.42 -1.11
N ALA A 30 14.42 -14.81 -0.72
CA ALA A 30 14.71 -15.21 0.65
C ALA A 30 14.42 -14.08 1.68
N ALA A 31 14.28 -14.43 2.95
CA ALA A 31 14.07 -13.45 4.02
C ALA A 31 15.19 -12.40 4.03
N GLY A 32 14.84 -11.12 4.18
CA GLY A 32 15.82 -10.02 4.12
C GLY A 32 16.27 -9.58 2.72
N SER A 33 15.81 -10.24 1.65
CA SER A 33 16.19 -9.88 0.26
C SER A 33 15.63 -8.55 -0.25
N GLY A 34 14.75 -7.90 0.52
CA GLY A 34 14.16 -6.60 0.18
C GLY A 34 12.80 -6.67 -0.54
N LYS A 35 12.05 -7.76 -0.43
CA LYS A 35 10.74 -7.94 -1.11
C LYS A 35 9.75 -6.81 -0.82
N THR A 36 9.45 -6.59 0.46
CA THR A 36 8.58 -5.51 0.94
C THR A 36 9.12 -4.14 0.56
N HIS A 37 10.44 -3.95 0.55
CA HIS A 37 11.05 -2.68 0.10
C HIS A 37 10.77 -2.43 -1.39
N THR A 38 10.92 -3.44 -2.23
CA THR A 38 10.61 -3.37 -3.67
C THR A 38 9.12 -3.09 -3.90
N ALA A 39 8.24 -3.81 -3.20
CA ALA A 39 6.80 -3.59 -3.27
C ALA A 39 6.42 -2.16 -2.86
N LYS A 40 7.04 -1.64 -1.79
CA LYS A 40 6.85 -0.25 -1.35
C LYS A 40 7.30 0.76 -2.39
N VAL A 41 8.45 0.58 -3.02
CA VAL A 41 8.90 1.46 -4.11
C VAL A 41 7.88 1.51 -5.25
N ILE A 42 7.33 0.36 -5.63
CA ILE A 42 6.25 0.28 -6.61
C ILE A 42 5.01 1.03 -6.12
N ALA A 43 4.59 0.82 -4.86
CA ALA A 43 3.44 1.51 -4.27
C ALA A 43 3.61 3.03 -4.25
N GLU A 44 4.80 3.55 -3.97
CA GLU A 44 5.08 4.99 -4.05
C GLU A 44 4.90 5.54 -5.47
N GLU A 45 5.41 4.82 -6.48
CA GLU A 45 5.21 5.21 -7.88
C GLU A 45 3.72 5.23 -8.25
N LEU A 46 2.93 4.28 -7.76
CA LEU A 46 1.48 4.22 -7.97
C LEU A 46 0.75 5.39 -7.31
N LEU A 47 1.05 5.66 -6.03
CA LEU A 47 0.42 6.74 -5.27
C LEU A 47 0.77 8.13 -5.83
N MET A 48 2.00 8.32 -6.34
CA MET A 48 2.39 9.55 -7.07
C MET A 48 1.57 9.78 -8.35
N ARG A 49 0.92 8.73 -8.87
CA ARG A 49 0.10 8.75 -10.08
C ARG A 49 -1.40 8.67 -9.77
N ASN A 50 -1.79 8.89 -8.50
CA ASN A 50 -3.18 8.81 -8.04
C ASN A 50 -3.81 7.41 -8.21
N ILE A 51 -2.98 6.36 -8.21
CA ILE A 51 -3.41 4.97 -8.22
C ILE A 51 -3.41 4.47 -6.78
N SER A 52 -4.53 3.90 -6.34
CA SER A 52 -4.73 3.47 -4.95
C SER A 52 -3.96 2.18 -4.67
N ILE A 53 -3.55 1.98 -3.42
CA ILE A 53 -3.04 0.68 -2.97
C ILE A 53 -3.79 0.22 -1.74
N ILE A 54 -4.05 -1.08 -1.65
CA ILE A 54 -4.62 -1.73 -0.47
C ILE A 54 -3.62 -2.79 -0.02
N ALA A 55 -2.97 -2.59 1.12
CA ALA A 55 -1.96 -3.51 1.64
C ALA A 55 -2.54 -4.30 2.82
N PHE A 56 -2.60 -5.62 2.68
CA PHE A 56 -2.89 -6.56 3.75
C PHE A 56 -1.59 -6.83 4.50
N ASP A 57 -1.51 -6.32 5.74
CA ASP A 57 -0.26 -6.19 6.50
C ASP A 57 -0.40 -6.86 7.89
N MET A 58 0.46 -7.83 8.17
CA MET A 58 0.52 -8.57 9.44
C MET A 58 1.54 -7.98 10.44
N ASP A 59 2.48 -7.16 10.00
CA ASP A 59 3.64 -6.74 10.80
C ASP A 59 3.74 -5.23 11.00
N ARG A 60 2.77 -4.46 10.46
CA ARG A 60 2.70 -2.99 10.48
C ARG A 60 3.80 -2.36 9.64
N SER A 61 4.50 -3.10 8.79
CA SER A 61 5.60 -2.60 7.99
C SER A 61 5.17 -1.49 7.04
N TRP A 62 3.89 -1.42 6.64
CA TRP A 62 3.39 -0.43 5.69
C TRP A 62 2.94 0.89 6.34
N THR A 63 2.81 0.94 7.67
CA THR A 63 2.30 2.11 8.40
C THR A 63 3.14 3.38 8.23
N GLY A 64 4.44 3.25 7.97
CA GLY A 64 5.33 4.39 7.74
C GLY A 64 5.04 5.19 6.45
N LEU A 65 4.25 4.64 5.51
CA LEU A 65 3.87 5.32 4.25
C LEU A 65 3.29 6.72 4.46
N ILE A 66 2.63 6.93 5.60
CA ILE A 66 1.96 8.18 5.94
C ILE A 66 2.93 9.36 6.15
N SER A 67 4.19 9.07 6.48
CA SER A 67 5.20 10.07 6.87
C SER A 67 6.33 10.17 5.83
N PRO A 68 6.89 11.36 5.57
CA PRO A 68 8.07 11.49 4.73
C PRO A 68 9.30 10.88 5.42
N CYS A 69 10.19 10.28 4.63
CA CYS A 69 11.49 9.81 5.12
C CYS A 69 12.32 10.97 5.68
N THR A 70 12.82 10.80 6.91
CA THR A 70 13.64 11.79 7.61
C THR A 70 15.14 11.48 7.55
N THR A 71 15.53 10.23 7.26
CA THR A 71 16.92 9.75 7.48
C THR A 71 17.73 9.44 6.23
N LYS A 72 17.12 9.32 5.04
CA LYS A 72 17.81 8.75 3.84
C LYS A 72 17.82 9.66 2.60
N GLN A 73 17.55 10.96 2.75
CA GLN A 73 17.45 11.88 1.61
C GLN A 73 18.75 11.99 0.79
N GLN A 74 19.91 11.81 1.42
CA GLN A 74 21.20 11.77 0.73
C GLN A 74 21.32 10.66 -0.34
N LYS A 75 20.51 9.60 -0.24
CA LYS A 75 20.50 8.48 -1.21
C LYS A 75 19.64 8.75 -2.44
N TYR A 76 19.01 9.92 -2.54
CA TYR A 76 18.04 10.27 -3.59
C TYR A 76 18.68 10.75 -4.90
N ARG A 77 19.79 11.50 -4.80
CA ARG A 77 20.45 12.10 -5.96
C ARG A 77 20.80 11.07 -7.05
N PRO A 78 21.36 9.89 -6.72
CA PRO A 78 21.67 8.89 -7.74
C PRO A 78 20.45 8.36 -8.50
N PHE A 79 19.23 8.51 -7.96
CA PHE A 79 17.99 8.02 -8.55
C PHE A 79 17.09 9.16 -9.08
N HIS A 80 17.62 10.38 -9.17
CA HIS A 80 16.89 11.59 -9.58
C HIS A 80 15.63 11.86 -8.75
N LEU A 81 15.61 11.40 -7.50
CA LEU A 81 14.52 11.66 -6.56
C LEU A 81 14.69 13.05 -5.95
N LYS A 82 13.61 13.84 -5.92
CA LYS A 82 13.68 15.26 -5.52
C LYS A 82 13.57 15.46 -4.01
N LYS A 83 12.62 14.80 -3.35
CA LYS A 83 12.36 14.97 -1.91
C LYS A 83 11.63 13.78 -1.33
N ALA A 84 11.79 13.60 -0.02
CA ALA A 84 10.99 12.65 0.74
C ALA A 84 9.54 13.12 0.76
N GLN A 85 8.60 12.17 0.82
CA GLN A 85 7.18 12.47 0.93
C GLN A 85 6.46 11.33 1.63
N GLY A 86 5.51 11.71 2.49
CA GLY A 86 4.48 10.80 2.97
C GLY A 86 3.32 10.78 1.98
N PHE A 87 2.61 9.67 1.94
CA PHE A 87 1.46 9.45 1.07
C PHE A 87 0.18 9.57 1.88
N TRP A 88 -0.93 9.85 1.19
CA TRP A 88 -2.22 9.83 1.85
C TRP A 88 -2.56 8.40 2.25
N THR A 89 -2.66 8.14 3.56
CA THR A 89 -2.78 6.79 4.08
C THR A 89 -3.90 6.69 5.11
N ILE A 90 -4.78 5.70 4.93
CA ILE A 90 -5.75 5.25 5.91
C ILE A 90 -5.14 4.03 6.59
N ILE A 91 -5.04 4.04 7.91
CA ILE A 91 -4.52 2.92 8.71
C ILE A 91 -5.69 2.30 9.45
N GLN A 92 -5.99 1.04 9.14
CA GLN A 92 -7.18 0.38 9.63
C GLN A 92 -6.81 -0.95 10.31
N PRO A 93 -6.67 -0.97 11.65
CA PRO A 93 -6.70 -2.21 12.41
C PRO A 93 -8.04 -2.93 12.23
N ILE A 94 -7.96 -4.23 11.97
CA ILE A 94 -9.11 -5.12 11.83
C ILE A 94 -9.28 -5.92 13.11
N PHE A 95 -10.45 -5.81 13.73
CA PHE A 95 -10.77 -6.48 14.99
C PHE A 95 -11.78 -7.62 14.83
N SER A 96 -12.47 -7.70 13.69
CA SER A 96 -13.39 -8.80 13.39
C SER A 96 -13.46 -9.09 11.87
N PRO A 97 -13.84 -10.32 11.47
CA PRO A 97 -13.94 -10.73 10.07
C PRO A 97 -14.97 -9.94 9.24
N GLU A 98 -15.97 -9.33 9.88
CA GLU A 98 -17.06 -8.60 9.23
C GLU A 98 -16.72 -7.13 8.95
N GLN A 99 -15.59 -6.64 9.48
CA GLN A 99 -15.23 -5.24 9.35
C GLN A 99 -14.95 -4.89 7.88
N LYS A 100 -15.66 -3.88 7.34
CA LYS A 100 -15.43 -3.42 5.96
C LYS A 100 -14.12 -2.65 5.85
N ILE A 101 -13.41 -2.84 4.73
CA ILE A 101 -12.22 -2.06 4.41
C ILE A 101 -12.63 -0.69 3.88
N ILE A 102 -12.01 0.34 4.42
CA ILE A 102 -12.17 1.71 3.95
C ILE A 102 -11.14 1.94 2.86
N ARG A 103 -11.60 2.39 1.68
CA ARG A 103 -10.76 2.66 0.52
C ARG A 103 -11.11 3.99 -0.12
N LYS A 104 -10.10 4.75 -0.54
CA LYS A 104 -10.27 6.03 -1.23
C LYS A 104 -9.31 6.12 -2.41
N ARG A 105 -9.81 6.66 -3.52
CA ARG A 105 -9.03 6.78 -4.76
C ARG A 105 -7.73 7.57 -4.51
N GLY A 106 -6.61 7.05 -4.98
CA GLY A 106 -5.28 7.67 -4.83
C GLY A 106 -4.70 7.62 -3.42
N HIS A 107 -5.33 6.89 -2.49
CA HIS A 107 -4.83 6.71 -1.13
C HIS A 107 -4.27 5.30 -0.95
N ALA A 108 -3.36 5.17 0.02
CA ALA A 108 -3.00 3.88 0.59
C ALA A 108 -4.02 3.50 1.66
N SER A 109 -4.51 2.27 1.62
CA SER A 109 -5.33 1.67 2.67
C SER A 109 -4.52 0.53 3.29
N ILE A 110 -4.03 0.73 4.51
CA ILE A 110 -3.20 -0.25 5.22
C ILE A 110 -4.11 -1.02 6.17
N VAL A 111 -4.37 -2.26 5.80
CA VAL A 111 -5.28 -3.18 6.48
C VAL A 111 -4.44 -4.01 7.43
N LEU A 112 -4.47 -3.64 8.71
CA LEU A 112 -3.67 -4.26 9.75
C LEU A 112 -4.40 -5.46 10.32
N LEU A 113 -3.85 -6.64 10.05
CA LEU A 113 -4.45 -7.94 10.38
C LEU A 113 -3.98 -8.49 11.72
N ASN A 114 -2.98 -7.88 12.33
CA ASN A 114 -2.31 -8.33 13.55
C ASN A 114 -3.16 -8.23 14.84
N LYS A 115 -4.43 -7.84 14.72
CA LYS A 115 -5.41 -7.79 15.80
C LYS A 115 -6.54 -8.83 15.64
N LEU A 116 -6.60 -9.52 14.50
CA LEU A 116 -7.51 -10.64 14.28
C LEU A 116 -6.96 -11.92 14.91
N ASP A 117 -7.86 -12.87 15.19
CA ASP A 117 -7.44 -14.25 15.45
C ASP A 117 -6.71 -14.80 14.21
N PRO A 118 -5.57 -15.51 14.36
CA PRO A 118 -4.86 -16.11 13.22
C PRO A 118 -5.74 -16.97 12.29
N LEU A 119 -6.75 -17.65 12.83
CA LEU A 119 -7.70 -18.46 12.06
C LEU A 119 -8.67 -17.61 11.23
N GLU A 120 -8.86 -16.35 11.61
CA GLU A 120 -9.77 -15.40 10.96
C GLU A 120 -9.09 -14.57 9.86
N VAL A 121 -7.76 -14.50 9.85
CA VAL A 121 -7.00 -13.72 8.88
C VAL A 121 -7.32 -14.11 7.44
N GLN A 122 -7.24 -15.41 7.11
CA GLN A 122 -7.48 -15.86 5.73
C GLN A 122 -8.94 -15.68 5.29
N PRO A 123 -9.96 -16.08 6.09
CA PRO A 123 -11.36 -15.75 5.81
C PRO A 123 -11.60 -14.26 5.57
N PHE A 124 -11.04 -13.40 6.43
CA PHE A 124 -11.16 -11.95 6.28
C PHE A 124 -10.56 -11.47 4.95
N VAL A 125 -9.31 -11.84 4.65
CA VAL A 125 -8.63 -11.41 3.40
C VAL A 125 -9.41 -11.89 2.17
N HIS A 126 -9.99 -13.09 2.21
CA HIS A 126 -10.83 -13.61 1.14
C HIS A 126 -12.09 -12.77 0.93
N LEU A 127 -12.89 -12.56 1.98
CA LEU A 127 -14.14 -11.80 1.93
C LEU A 127 -13.90 -10.34 1.55
N ALA A 128 -12.86 -9.72 2.10
CA ALA A 128 -12.41 -8.39 1.75
C ALA A 128 -12.05 -8.27 0.26
N THR A 129 -11.27 -9.22 -0.27
CA THR A 129 -10.90 -9.24 -1.69
C THR A 129 -12.14 -9.41 -2.57
N GLN A 130 -13.06 -10.29 -2.18
CA GLN A 130 -14.32 -10.49 -2.88
C GLN A 130 -15.17 -9.21 -2.91
N ASP A 131 -15.34 -8.52 -1.78
CA ASP A 131 -16.05 -7.24 -1.70
C ASP A 131 -15.42 -6.18 -2.61
N ILE A 132 -14.08 -6.09 -2.63
CA ILE A 132 -13.36 -5.15 -3.50
C ILE A 132 -13.68 -5.43 -4.97
N LEU A 133 -13.60 -6.69 -5.40
CA LEU A 133 -13.86 -7.07 -6.79
C LEU A 133 -15.32 -6.89 -7.20
N GLN A 134 -16.27 -7.16 -6.31
CA GLN A 134 -17.71 -7.03 -6.58
C GLN A 134 -18.16 -5.58 -6.80
N HIS A 135 -17.49 -4.64 -6.15
CA HIS A 135 -17.81 -3.21 -6.23
C HIS A 135 -16.85 -2.43 -7.15
N ALA A 136 -15.96 -3.13 -7.86
CA ALA A 136 -15.08 -2.49 -8.83
C ALA A 136 -15.82 -2.23 -10.14
N GLU A 137 -15.65 -1.04 -10.70
CA GLU A 137 -16.20 -0.70 -12.00
C GLU A 137 -15.27 -1.21 -13.12
N GLN A 138 -15.84 -1.44 -14.31
CA GLN A 138 -15.06 -1.79 -15.50
C GLN A 138 -14.16 -0.61 -15.88
N GLU A 139 -12.86 -0.83 -15.91
CA GLU A 139 -11.86 0.21 -16.05
C GLU A 139 -10.72 -0.27 -16.94
N ASN A 140 -10.44 0.48 -18.00
CA ASN A 140 -9.36 0.15 -18.95
C ASN A 140 -7.97 0.54 -18.42
N ASN A 141 -7.92 1.30 -17.31
CA ASN A 141 -6.70 1.79 -16.70
C ASN A 141 -6.57 1.25 -15.27
N LEU A 142 -5.33 1.05 -14.82
CA LEU A 142 -5.04 0.63 -13.45
C LEU A 142 -5.49 1.70 -12.45
N GLN A 143 -6.48 1.39 -11.61
CA GLN A 143 -7.03 2.27 -10.56
C GLN A 143 -6.58 1.87 -9.15
N THR A 144 -6.41 0.57 -8.90
CA THR A 144 -6.06 0.04 -7.59
C THR A 144 -5.12 -1.16 -7.69
N VAL A 145 -4.14 -1.25 -6.79
CA VAL A 145 -3.29 -2.44 -6.63
C VAL A 145 -3.46 -3.03 -5.23
N LEU A 146 -3.83 -4.31 -5.17
CA LEU A 146 -3.87 -5.09 -3.94
C LEU A 146 -2.47 -5.63 -3.64
N ILE A 147 -2.01 -5.49 -2.41
CA ILE A 147 -0.69 -5.95 -1.99
C ILE A 147 -0.90 -6.94 -0.85
N PHE A 148 -0.38 -8.15 -1.04
CA PHE A 148 -0.46 -9.21 -0.05
C PHE A 148 0.94 -9.49 0.47
N GLU A 149 1.17 -9.17 1.75
CA GLU A 149 2.38 -9.61 2.45
C GLU A 149 2.37 -11.13 2.63
N GLU A 150 3.56 -11.65 2.90
CA GLU A 150 3.77 -13.07 3.10
C GLU A 150 2.85 -13.62 4.22
N GLY A 151 2.20 -14.76 3.96
CA GLY A 151 1.26 -15.38 4.90
C GLY A 151 -0.17 -14.82 4.87
N CYS A 152 -0.44 -13.73 4.13
CA CYS A 152 -1.80 -13.16 4.02
C CYS A 152 -2.67 -13.85 2.96
N LEU A 153 -2.06 -14.42 1.92
CA LEU A 153 -2.76 -15.00 0.79
C LEU A 153 -2.77 -16.53 0.87
N HIS A 154 -3.96 -17.13 0.72
CA HIS A 154 -4.13 -18.56 0.51
C HIS A 154 -4.76 -18.84 -0.86
N SER A 155 -4.72 -20.10 -1.30
CA SER A 155 -5.19 -20.54 -2.62
C SER A 155 -6.61 -20.06 -2.99
N ALA A 156 -7.54 -20.04 -2.03
CA ALA A 156 -8.91 -19.60 -2.27
C ALA A 156 -8.99 -18.11 -2.69
N THR A 157 -8.22 -17.24 -2.04
CA THR A 157 -8.15 -15.81 -2.40
C THR A 157 -7.43 -15.62 -3.72
N ALA A 158 -6.36 -16.37 -3.97
CA ALA A 158 -5.62 -16.27 -5.23
C ALA A 158 -6.47 -16.62 -6.46
N SER A 159 -7.41 -17.56 -6.33
CA SER A 159 -8.38 -17.87 -7.40
C SER A 159 -9.29 -16.68 -7.76
N LEU A 160 -9.54 -15.75 -6.83
CA LEU A 160 -10.29 -14.52 -7.13
C LEU A 160 -9.49 -13.55 -8.02
N LEU A 161 -8.16 -13.65 -7.98
CA LEU A 161 -7.21 -12.71 -8.59
C LEU A 161 -6.76 -13.14 -10.00
N HIS A 162 -7.56 -13.93 -10.71
CA HIS A 162 -7.23 -14.34 -12.08
C HIS A 162 -6.85 -13.11 -12.93
N PRO A 163 -5.65 -13.08 -13.57
CA PRO A 163 -5.10 -11.86 -14.15
C PRO A 163 -6.00 -11.15 -15.14
N ASP A 164 -6.77 -11.89 -15.94
CA ASP A 164 -7.66 -11.30 -16.95
C ASP A 164 -8.95 -10.77 -16.34
N LYS A 165 -9.41 -11.36 -15.24
CA LYS A 165 -10.60 -10.90 -14.52
C LYS A 165 -10.34 -9.56 -13.84
N ILE A 166 -9.22 -9.45 -13.10
CA ILE A 166 -8.92 -8.24 -12.34
C ILE A 166 -8.40 -7.10 -13.24
N ALA A 167 -7.74 -7.41 -14.36
CA ALA A 167 -7.29 -6.41 -15.32
C ALA A 167 -8.46 -5.61 -15.93
N GLY A 168 -9.60 -6.26 -16.24
CA GLY A 168 -10.80 -5.59 -16.74
C GLY A 168 -11.50 -4.68 -15.73
N LEU A 169 -11.14 -4.80 -14.45
CA LEU A 169 -11.64 -3.96 -13.35
C LEU A 169 -10.66 -2.83 -12.99
N GLY A 170 -9.59 -2.65 -13.78
CA GLY A 170 -8.51 -1.73 -13.43
C GLY A 170 -7.77 -2.13 -12.15
N ILE A 171 -7.77 -3.42 -11.79
CA ILE A 171 -7.16 -3.95 -10.56
C ILE A 171 -5.88 -4.73 -10.88
N GLY A 172 -4.83 -4.42 -10.12
CA GLY A 172 -3.60 -5.20 -10.05
C GLY A 172 -3.45 -5.91 -8.72
N ALA A 173 -2.60 -6.92 -8.66
CA ALA A 173 -2.21 -7.60 -7.44
C ALA A 173 -0.69 -7.79 -7.38
N ILE A 174 -0.08 -7.51 -6.23
CA ILE A 174 1.33 -7.81 -5.92
C ILE A 174 1.34 -8.83 -4.80
N LEU A 175 1.94 -9.99 -5.07
CA LEU A 175 2.14 -11.06 -4.09
C LEU A 175 3.59 -11.05 -3.62
N ILE A 176 3.79 -10.98 -2.31
CA ILE A 176 5.12 -11.04 -1.69
C ILE A 176 5.28 -12.42 -1.06
N SER A 177 6.31 -13.17 -1.47
CA SER A 177 6.51 -14.55 -0.99
C SER A 177 7.99 -14.91 -0.81
N THR A 178 8.33 -15.80 0.11
CA THR A 178 9.70 -16.34 0.22
C THR A 178 10.05 -17.29 -0.91
N THR A 179 9.09 -18.10 -1.34
CA THR A 179 9.24 -19.06 -2.43
C THR A 179 8.62 -18.52 -3.71
N LYS A 180 9.07 -19.06 -4.86
CA LYS A 180 8.33 -18.87 -6.11
C LYS A 180 7.05 -19.66 -5.97
N GLU A 181 5.95 -19.02 -5.58
CA GLU A 181 4.64 -19.68 -5.57
C GLU A 181 4.27 -20.00 -7.02
N THR A 182 4.57 -21.22 -7.44
CA THR A 182 4.32 -21.72 -8.80
C THR A 182 2.85 -22.01 -9.05
N HIS A 183 1.99 -21.83 -8.05
CA HIS A 183 0.59 -22.22 -8.09
C HIS A 183 -0.36 -21.15 -8.64
N PHE A 184 0.13 -19.93 -8.89
CA PHE A 184 -0.72 -18.83 -9.35
C PHE A 184 -0.26 -18.26 -10.69
N PRO A 185 -1.17 -18.09 -11.66
CA PRO A 185 -0.83 -17.49 -12.95
C PRO A 185 -0.43 -16.03 -12.73
N THR A 186 0.87 -15.74 -12.84
CA THR A 186 1.40 -14.38 -12.72
C THR A 186 1.79 -13.84 -14.10
N LYS A 187 1.40 -12.59 -14.40
CA LYS A 187 1.80 -11.90 -15.63
C LYS A 187 3.22 -11.36 -15.53
N THR A 188 3.70 -11.07 -14.32
CA THR A 188 5.06 -10.55 -14.09
C THR A 188 5.66 -11.16 -12.84
N HIS A 189 6.94 -11.50 -12.89
CA HIS A 189 7.67 -12.09 -11.77
C HIS A 189 8.99 -11.35 -11.53
N ILE A 190 9.17 -10.87 -10.30
CA ILE A 190 10.39 -10.23 -9.81
C ILE A 190 11.05 -11.20 -8.83
N GLN A 191 12.33 -11.57 -9.07
CA GLN A 191 13.08 -12.47 -8.20
C GLN A 191 14.22 -11.74 -7.49
N LEU A 192 14.21 -11.74 -6.16
CA LEU A 192 15.27 -11.20 -5.32
C LEU A 192 16.19 -12.32 -4.85
N LYS A 193 17.50 -12.15 -5.00
CA LYS A 193 18.52 -13.10 -4.51
C LYS A 193 19.23 -12.50 -3.29
N ASN A 194 19.39 -13.31 -2.23
CA ASN A 194 20.20 -12.95 -1.06
C ASN A 194 21.70 -13.13 -1.36
N ILE A 195 22.53 -12.25 -0.80
CA ILE A 195 23.98 -12.15 -1.05
C ILE A 195 24.80 -13.10 -0.13
N SER A 196 24.17 -13.94 0.70
CA SER A 196 24.89 -14.79 1.66
C SER A 196 25.52 -16.05 1.06
N ASP A 197 25.14 -16.49 -0.15
CA ASP A 197 25.72 -17.68 -0.76
C ASP A 197 26.82 -17.31 -1.76
N LYS A 198 28.04 -17.15 -1.22
CA LYS A 198 29.27 -17.21 -2.03
C LYS A 198 29.49 -18.65 -2.52
N ALA A 199 28.94 -18.99 -3.68
CA ALA A 199 29.52 -19.99 -4.55
C ALA A 199 29.14 -19.67 -6.01
N SER A 200 30.17 -19.41 -6.82
CA SER A 200 30.15 -19.21 -8.28
C SER A 200 29.26 -18.08 -8.81
N TYR A 201 29.83 -16.89 -9.01
CA TYR A 201 30.06 -16.28 -10.33
C TYR A 201 31.07 -15.14 -10.15
N ARG A 202 32.17 -15.18 -10.90
CA ARG A 202 33.20 -14.13 -10.97
C ARG A 202 32.61 -12.91 -11.68
N THR A 203 32.32 -11.83 -10.95
CA THR A 203 32.83 -10.44 -11.12
C THR A 203 31.93 -9.45 -10.39
N ALA A 204 32.59 -8.56 -9.63
CA ALA A 204 32.08 -7.38 -8.93
C ALA A 204 31.11 -7.60 -7.74
N SER A 205 31.57 -7.12 -6.58
CA SER A 205 30.87 -6.99 -5.30
C SER A 205 29.56 -6.22 -5.46
N LEU A 206 28.42 -6.87 -5.16
CA LEU A 206 27.09 -6.26 -5.17
C LEU A 206 26.56 -6.10 -3.73
N ALA A 207 25.93 -4.96 -3.44
CA ALA A 207 25.55 -4.52 -2.10
C ALA A 207 24.08 -4.87 -1.76
N PRO A 208 23.65 -4.82 -0.48
CA PRO A 208 22.25 -5.07 -0.10
C PRO A 208 21.27 -4.13 -0.84
N GLY A 209 20.25 -4.70 -1.50
CA GLY A 209 19.21 -3.96 -2.23
C GLY A 209 19.20 -4.13 -3.76
N GLU A 210 19.81 -5.19 -4.28
CA GLU A 210 19.82 -5.50 -5.71
C GLU A 210 18.86 -6.64 -6.08
N CYS A 211 18.16 -6.49 -7.20
CA CYS A 211 17.05 -7.31 -7.68
C CYS A 211 17.34 -7.87 -9.08
N ILE A 212 16.90 -9.11 -9.37
CA ILE A 212 16.95 -9.66 -10.73
C ILE A 212 15.53 -9.74 -11.29
N ILE A 213 15.26 -8.95 -12.33
CA ILE A 213 13.98 -9.00 -13.04
C ILE A 213 14.15 -9.90 -14.26
N SER A 214 13.36 -10.98 -14.32
CA SER A 214 13.30 -11.97 -15.42
C SER A 214 14.66 -12.51 -15.93
N GLY A 215 15.62 -12.75 -15.03
CA GLY A 215 16.88 -13.42 -15.35
C GLY A 215 17.84 -12.67 -16.28
N SER A 216 17.53 -11.42 -16.65
CA SER A 216 18.27 -10.66 -17.69
C SER A 216 18.72 -9.27 -17.23
N HIS A 217 18.15 -8.73 -16.14
CA HIS A 217 18.47 -7.38 -15.67
C HIS A 217 18.91 -7.38 -14.21
N HIS A 218 20.01 -6.69 -13.91
CA HIS A 218 20.50 -6.45 -12.55
C HIS A 218 20.09 -5.05 -12.10
N VAL A 219 19.01 -4.98 -11.32
CA VAL A 219 18.38 -3.72 -10.94
C VAL A 219 18.63 -3.39 -9.47
N LYS A 220 19.34 -2.30 -9.22
CA LYS A 220 19.44 -1.70 -7.88
C LYS A 220 18.17 -0.92 -7.58
N ILE A 221 17.39 -1.37 -6.60
CA ILE A 221 16.13 -0.73 -6.24
C ILE A 221 16.39 0.62 -5.58
N ARG A 222 15.61 1.63 -5.97
CA ARG A 222 15.76 2.98 -5.41
C ARG A 222 15.37 3.01 -3.92
N PRO A 223 15.89 3.96 -3.13
CA PRO A 223 15.37 4.18 -1.79
C PRO A 223 13.90 4.65 -1.83
N VAL A 224 13.18 4.39 -0.74
CA VAL A 224 11.82 4.88 -0.53
C VAL A 224 11.81 6.36 -0.13
N LEU A 225 10.73 7.05 -0.48
CA LEU A 225 10.41 8.43 -0.15
C LEU A 225 9.70 8.59 1.21
N HIS A 226 8.97 7.56 1.64
CA HIS A 226 8.29 7.53 2.95
C HIS A 226 9.21 7.03 4.08
N ASP A 227 8.74 7.21 5.32
CA ASP A 227 9.40 6.72 6.51
C ASP A 227 9.35 5.20 6.60
N GLN A 228 10.46 4.57 6.98
CA GLN A 228 10.51 3.12 7.15
C GLN A 228 10.16 2.68 8.57
N GLN A 229 10.00 3.63 9.50
CA GLN A 229 9.58 3.33 10.87
C GLN A 229 8.10 2.94 10.91
N GLN A 230 7.82 1.88 11.69
CA GLN A 230 6.45 1.49 12.00
C GLN A 230 5.84 2.51 12.95
N LEU A 231 4.54 2.79 12.79
CA LEU A 231 3.82 3.53 13.80
C LEU A 231 3.69 2.73 15.10
N THR A 232 3.70 3.43 16.23
CA THR A 232 3.43 2.83 17.53
C THR A 232 1.96 2.41 17.64
N GLU A 233 1.66 1.45 18.52
CA GLU A 233 0.27 1.05 18.82
C GLU A 233 -0.60 2.26 19.20
N GLN A 234 -0.07 3.16 20.05
CA GLN A 234 -0.78 4.38 20.43
C GLN A 234 -1.06 5.28 19.22
N ALA A 235 -0.09 5.45 18.32
CA ALA A 235 -0.29 6.23 17.10
C ALA A 235 -1.36 5.60 16.21
N ILE A 236 -1.32 4.27 16.00
CA ILE A 236 -2.32 3.54 15.22
C ILE A 236 -3.71 3.69 15.85
N HIS A 237 -3.81 3.53 17.17
CA HIS A 237 -5.07 3.70 17.89
C HIS A 237 -5.62 5.11 17.75
N ASN A 238 -4.79 6.15 17.91
CA ASN A 238 -5.20 7.55 17.73
C ASN A 238 -5.71 7.80 16.31
N HIS A 239 -5.01 7.28 15.29
CA HIS A 239 -5.43 7.37 13.89
C HIS A 239 -6.79 6.73 13.67
N TYR A 240 -6.95 5.49 14.14
CA TYR A 240 -8.19 4.75 13.99
C TYR A 240 -9.37 5.43 14.69
N GLN A 241 -9.20 5.90 15.92
CA GLN A 241 -10.24 6.60 16.69
C GLN A 241 -10.72 7.88 15.99
N LEU A 242 -9.80 8.72 15.51
CA LEU A 242 -10.17 9.93 14.77
C LEU A 242 -10.87 9.60 13.45
N HIS A 243 -10.44 8.55 12.76
CA HIS A 243 -11.12 8.10 11.55
C HIS A 243 -12.56 7.62 11.85
N GLN A 244 -12.77 6.84 12.90
CA GLN A 244 -14.11 6.40 13.32
C GLN A 244 -15.02 7.58 13.66
N ARG A 245 -14.48 8.61 14.32
CA ARG A 245 -15.20 9.86 14.59
C ARG A 245 -15.61 10.57 13.29
N ILE A 246 -14.70 10.68 12.31
CA ILE A 246 -15.03 11.27 10.99
C ILE A 246 -16.18 10.50 10.33
N GLU A 247 -16.10 9.17 10.24
CA GLU A 247 -17.15 8.34 9.63
C GLU A 247 -18.50 8.48 10.34
N HIS A 248 -18.49 8.47 11.68
CA HIS A 248 -19.69 8.69 12.47
C HIS A 248 -20.33 10.06 12.17
N LEU A 249 -19.53 11.12 12.11
CA LEU A 249 -20.02 12.47 11.81
C LEU A 249 -20.56 12.57 10.38
N LEU A 250 -19.90 11.95 9.39
CA LEU A 250 -20.40 11.88 8.01
C LEU A 250 -21.76 11.17 7.93
N LEU A 251 -21.97 10.10 8.71
CA LEU A 251 -23.26 9.41 8.79
C LEU A 251 -24.37 10.28 9.37
N LEU A 252 -24.06 11.06 10.42
CA LEU A 252 -25.00 12.03 10.97
C LEU A 252 -25.37 13.12 9.95
N LEU A 253 -24.39 13.60 9.18
CA LEU A 253 -24.60 14.60 8.14
C LEU A 253 -25.48 14.12 6.98
N ARG A 254 -25.42 12.83 6.59
CA ARG A 254 -26.28 12.31 5.51
C ARG A 254 -27.77 12.54 5.74
N ARG A 255 -28.18 12.73 6.99
CA ARG A 255 -29.57 12.97 7.40
C ARG A 255 -29.93 14.46 7.46
N ARG A 256 -28.97 15.36 7.27
CA ARG A 256 -29.14 16.82 7.32
C ARG A 256 -28.91 17.44 5.94
N LYS A 257 -29.60 18.54 5.63
CA LYS A 257 -29.49 19.28 4.36
C LYS A 257 -29.43 20.80 4.56
N ASP A 258 -29.09 21.24 5.76
CA ASP A 258 -28.94 22.65 6.13
C ASP A 258 -27.51 23.16 5.90
N ASP A 259 -27.32 24.47 5.91
CA ASP A 259 -26.02 25.10 5.69
C ASP A 259 -24.96 24.64 6.70
N THR A 260 -25.37 24.34 7.94
CA THR A 260 -24.51 23.74 8.97
C THR A 260 -23.89 22.43 8.48
N ALA A 261 -24.63 21.61 7.74
CA ALA A 261 -24.14 20.35 7.21
C ALA A 261 -23.05 20.55 6.15
N PHE A 262 -23.10 21.64 5.38
CA PHE A 262 -22.06 21.99 4.41
C PHE A 262 -20.75 22.36 5.13
N ASP A 263 -20.81 23.22 6.14
CA ASP A 263 -19.63 23.66 6.90
C ASP A 263 -18.97 22.50 7.65
N ILE A 264 -19.77 21.64 8.29
CA ILE A 264 -19.25 20.42 8.94
C ILE A 264 -18.65 19.49 7.88
N GLY A 265 -19.27 19.33 6.71
CA GLY A 265 -18.73 18.52 5.63
C GLY A 265 -17.34 18.97 5.19
N ASN A 266 -17.11 20.28 5.05
CA ASN A 266 -15.80 20.85 4.74
C ASN A 266 -14.77 20.58 5.85
N ASP A 267 -15.17 20.73 7.11
CA ASP A 267 -14.30 20.47 8.26
C ASP A 267 -13.85 19.00 8.32
N LEU A 268 -14.78 18.07 8.10
CA LEU A 268 -14.48 16.65 8.06
C LEU A 268 -13.57 16.29 6.87
N ALA A 269 -13.74 16.94 5.72
CA ALA A 269 -12.84 16.77 4.59
C ALA A 269 -11.41 17.24 4.92
N ILE A 270 -11.27 18.38 5.60
CA ILE A 270 -9.96 18.89 6.07
C ILE A 270 -9.36 17.95 7.12
N ALA A 271 -10.15 17.52 8.11
CA ALA A 271 -9.72 16.60 9.15
C ALA A 271 -9.18 15.29 8.54
N PHE A 272 -9.91 14.73 7.57
CA PHE A 272 -9.49 13.53 6.86
C PHE A 272 -8.14 13.75 6.13
N MET A 273 -7.98 14.87 5.42
CA MET A 273 -6.72 15.18 4.72
C MET A 273 -5.54 15.34 5.68
N LEU A 274 -5.76 15.99 6.83
CA LEU A 274 -4.75 16.14 7.88
C LEU A 274 -4.37 14.79 8.47
N LEU A 275 -5.37 13.95 8.79
CA LEU A 275 -5.15 12.62 9.33
C LEU A 275 -4.34 11.76 8.35
N ALA A 276 -4.73 11.74 7.08
CA ALA A 276 -4.03 11.04 6.01
C ALA A 276 -2.59 11.52 5.75
N LYS A 277 -2.19 12.67 6.32
CA LYS A 277 -0.81 13.21 6.30
C LYS A 277 -0.12 13.14 7.68
N ASN A 278 -0.64 12.31 8.59
CA ASN A 278 -0.13 12.17 9.95
C ASN A 278 -0.13 13.49 10.74
N ARG A 279 -1.11 14.37 10.50
CA ARG A 279 -1.33 15.63 11.24
C ARG A 279 -2.48 15.45 12.24
N VAL A 280 -2.28 14.53 13.18
CA VAL A 280 -3.29 14.05 14.14
C VAL A 280 -3.91 15.19 14.94
N GLU A 281 -3.10 16.08 15.50
CA GLU A 281 -3.59 17.20 16.31
C GLU A 281 -4.43 18.18 15.50
N GLY A 282 -3.98 18.51 14.29
CA GLY A 282 -4.76 19.34 13.38
C GLY A 282 -6.10 18.69 13.03
N ALA A 283 -6.11 17.40 12.69
CA ALA A 283 -7.34 16.68 12.39
C ALA A 283 -8.32 16.69 13.57
N ARG A 284 -7.81 16.49 14.80
CA ARG A 284 -8.59 16.51 16.04
C ARG A 284 -9.36 17.83 16.22
N ILE A 285 -8.71 18.97 15.99
CA ILE A 285 -9.34 20.29 16.14
C ILE A 285 -10.58 20.43 15.24
N PHE A 286 -10.50 20.00 13.97
CA PHE A 286 -11.63 20.08 13.04
C PHE A 286 -12.76 19.10 13.41
N ILE A 287 -12.42 17.92 13.93
CA ILE A 287 -13.39 16.93 14.40
C ILE A 287 -14.13 17.45 15.63
N GLU A 288 -13.42 17.96 16.63
CA GLU A 288 -14.03 18.51 17.86
C GLU A 288 -14.93 19.71 17.55
N ARG A 289 -14.51 20.58 16.61
CA ARG A 289 -15.35 21.67 16.12
C ARG A 289 -16.63 21.17 15.45
N SER A 290 -16.54 20.10 14.67
CA SER A 290 -17.68 19.47 13.98
C SER A 290 -18.67 18.85 14.99
N GLU A 291 -18.17 18.16 16.00
CA GLU A 291 -18.96 17.57 17.09
C GLU A 291 -19.71 18.64 17.89
N ALA A 292 -19.05 19.75 18.20
CA ALA A 292 -19.67 20.87 18.92
C ALA A 292 -20.85 21.47 18.14
N ARG A 293 -20.74 21.58 16.81
CA ARG A 293 -21.81 22.10 15.93
C ARG A 293 -23.00 21.16 15.79
N LEU A 294 -22.81 19.84 15.93
CA LEU A 294 -23.90 18.86 15.86
C LEU A 294 -24.62 18.64 17.19
N SER A 295 -23.95 19.01 18.29
CA SER A 295 -24.50 18.98 19.65
C SER A 295 -25.37 20.20 19.97
N LEU A 296 -25.46 21.15 19.03
CA LEU A 296 -26.35 22.30 18.99
C LEU A 296 -27.52 22.03 18.01
#